data_AF-A0AAV5TN40-F1
#
_entry.id   AF-A0AAV5TN40-F1
#
_cell.length_a   1.000
_cell.length_b   1.000
_cell.length_c   1.000
_cell.angle_alpha   90.00
_cell.angle_beta   90.00
_cell.angle_gamma   90.00
#
_symmetry.space_group_name_H-M   'P 1'
#
loop_
_entity.id
_entity.type
_entity.pdbx_description
1 polymer ?
#
loop_
_entity_poly.entity_id
_entity_poly.type
_entity_poly.pdbx_seq_one_letter_code
_entity_poly.pdbx_strand_id
1 'polypeptide(L)'
;QRYWYNYHYANPESNVNVLSLAGETGSYLMMISDPSTISYVYYAQQLNASLYALDQRFYGDSRPTEDTSIDKSRISSLDKQLKI
;
A
#
# COMPACT_ATOMS: atom_id res chain seq x y z
N GLN A 1 0.51 -7.59 9.06
CA GLN A 1 0.81 -6.60 8.01
C GLN A 1 -0.16 -5.44 8.19
N ARG A 2 0.36 -4.24 8.36
CA ARG A 2 -0.40 -3.00 8.61
C ARG A 2 -0.86 -2.41 7.28
N TYR A 3 -2.01 -1.76 7.31
CA TYR A 3 -2.59 -1.08 6.15
C TYR A 3 -3.40 0.14 6.58
N TRP A 4 -3.61 1.04 5.62
CA TRP A 4 -4.52 2.17 5.72
C TRP A 4 -5.64 2.00 4.71
N TYR A 5 -6.81 2.56 5.02
CA TYR A 5 -7.95 2.59 4.13
C TYR A 5 -8.64 3.96 4.18
N ASN A 6 -9.22 4.37 3.06
CA ASN A 6 -10.06 5.57 2.98
C ASN A 6 -11.28 5.30 2.09
N TYR A 7 -12.46 5.44 2.70
CA TYR A 7 -13.76 5.33 2.03
C TYR A 7 -14.44 6.69 1.81
N HIS A 8 -13.80 7.80 2.16
CA HIS A 8 -14.37 9.14 2.05
C HIS A 8 -14.78 9.50 0.61
N TYR A 9 -14.00 9.04 -0.37
CA TYR A 9 -14.32 9.23 -1.79
C TYR A 9 -15.18 8.11 -2.37
N ALA A 10 -15.31 6.98 -1.66
CA ALA A 10 -16.08 5.85 -2.15
C ALA A 10 -17.57 6.13 -2.01
N ASN A 11 -18.35 5.73 -3.02
CA ASN A 11 -19.79 5.66 -2.91
C ASN A 11 -20.26 4.21 -3.18
N PRO A 12 -21.49 3.84 -2.75
CA PRO A 12 -21.97 2.46 -2.88
C PRO A 12 -22.09 1.93 -4.31
N GLU A 13 -22.18 2.82 -5.31
CA GLU A 13 -22.33 2.46 -6.73
C GLU A 13 -20.98 2.25 -7.44
N SER A 14 -19.87 2.67 -6.82
CA SER A 14 -18.55 2.55 -7.39
C SER A 14 -17.99 1.15 -7.21
N ASN A 15 -17.45 0.59 -8.29
CA ASN A 15 -16.74 -0.68 -8.31
C ASN A 15 -15.20 -0.51 -8.42
N VAL A 16 -14.70 0.72 -8.30
CA VAL A 16 -13.27 1.02 -8.45
C VAL A 16 -12.56 0.93 -7.10
N ASN A 17 -11.47 0.17 -7.07
CA ASN A 17 -10.61 0.03 -5.90
C ASN A 17 -9.18 0.38 -6.30
N VAL A 18 -8.57 1.31 -5.57
CA VAL A 18 -7.18 1.71 -5.76
C VAL A 18 -6.35 1.12 -4.63
N LEU A 19 -5.43 0.24 -5.00
CA LEU A 19 -4.46 -0.37 -4.10
C LEU A 19 -3.09 0.24 -4.32
N SER A 20 -2.59 0.94 -3.31
CA SER A 20 -1.23 1.46 -3.25
C SER A 20 -0.34 0.51 -2.44
N LEU A 21 0.81 0.15 -3.02
CA LEU A 21 1.83 -0.64 -2.36
C LEU A 21 2.97 0.29 -1.97
N ALA A 22 3.21 0.44 -0.66
CA ALA A 22 4.39 1.15 -0.20
C ALA A 22 5.65 0.39 -0.67
N GLY A 23 6.69 1.14 -1.04
CA GLY A 23 7.97 0.57 -1.46
C GLY A 23 8.82 0.16 -0.25
N GLU A 24 10.12 0.44 -0.31
CA GLU A 24 11.09 0.14 0.76
C GLU A 24 10.90 0.98 2.05
N THR A 25 9.76 1.65 2.19
CA THR A 25 9.34 2.40 3.37
C THR A 25 7.94 1.94 3.78
N GLY A 26 7.56 2.21 5.03
CA GLY A 26 6.17 1.96 5.46
C GLY A 26 5.18 2.81 4.66
N SER A 27 3.93 2.39 4.61
CA SER A 27 2.83 3.22 4.11
C SER A 27 2.59 4.42 5.03
N TYR A 28 2.22 5.55 4.41
CA TYR A 28 1.95 6.82 5.08
C TYR A 28 0.50 7.26 4.83
N LEU A 29 -0.07 8.01 5.76
CA LEU A 29 -1.45 8.53 5.64
C LEU A 29 -1.68 9.31 4.33
N MET A 30 -0.69 10.09 3.88
CA MET A 30 -0.81 10.85 2.62
C MET A 30 -1.16 9.98 1.40
N MET A 31 -0.75 8.69 1.42
CA MET A 31 -1.01 7.73 0.35
C MET A 31 -2.50 7.37 0.23
N ILE A 32 -3.36 7.79 1.15
CA ILE A 32 -4.81 7.62 1.06
C ILE A 32 -5.58 8.93 1.25
N SER A 33 -4.93 10.07 1.48
CA SER A 33 -5.60 11.30 1.91
C SER A 33 -5.15 12.58 1.20
N ASP A 34 -4.05 12.55 0.43
CA ASP A 34 -3.51 13.76 -0.22
C ASP A 34 -3.66 13.74 -1.75
N PRO A 35 -4.81 14.21 -2.28
CA PRO A 35 -5.02 14.31 -3.73
C PRO A 35 -4.18 15.42 -4.39
N SER A 36 -3.59 16.34 -3.61
CA SER A 36 -2.78 17.43 -4.18
C SER A 36 -1.36 16.97 -4.53
N THR A 37 -0.84 15.98 -3.80
CA THR A 37 0.51 15.45 -3.98
C THR A 37 0.51 14.08 -4.67
N ILE A 38 -0.53 13.26 -4.47
CA ILE A 38 -0.54 11.85 -4.87
C ILE A 38 -1.59 11.63 -5.98
N SER A 39 -1.11 11.41 -7.21
CA SER A 39 -1.98 11.36 -8.41
C SER A 39 -3.05 10.26 -8.35
N TYR A 40 -2.77 9.10 -7.77
CA TYR A 40 -3.80 8.05 -7.66
C TYR A 40 -4.86 8.36 -6.59
N VAL A 41 -4.56 9.19 -5.59
CA VAL A 41 -5.56 9.71 -4.64
C VAL A 41 -6.46 10.72 -5.36
N TYR A 42 -5.88 11.58 -6.19
CA TYR A 42 -6.65 12.47 -7.07
C TYR A 42 -7.61 11.68 -7.98
N TYR A 43 -7.12 10.63 -8.64
CA TYR A 43 -7.98 9.79 -9.49
C TYR A 43 -9.04 9.03 -8.70
N ALA A 44 -8.72 8.55 -7.50
CA ALA A 44 -9.70 7.88 -6.65
C ALA A 44 -10.88 8.82 -6.30
N GLN A 45 -10.60 10.11 -6.09
CA GLN A 45 -11.66 11.11 -5.90
C GLN A 45 -12.55 11.24 -7.14
N GLN A 46 -11.98 11.26 -8.36
CA GLN A 46 -12.76 11.41 -9.59
C GLN A 46 -13.58 10.15 -9.93
N LEU A 47 -13.08 8.98 -9.54
CA LEU A 47 -13.67 7.68 -9.86
C LEU A 47 -14.58 7.14 -8.74
N ASN A 48 -14.80 7.92 -7.67
CA ASN A 48 -15.47 7.48 -6.46
C ASN A 48 -14.87 6.17 -5.89
N ALA A 49 -13.56 6.02 -5.92
CA ALA A 49 -12.89 4.76 -5.60
C ALA A 49 -12.62 4.60 -4.10
N SER A 50 -12.62 3.35 -3.64
CA SER A 50 -12.03 3.00 -2.34
C SER A 50 -10.51 3.02 -2.44
N LEU A 51 -9.84 3.53 -1.41
CA LEU A 51 -8.38 3.61 -1.33
C LEU A 51 -7.84 2.69 -0.26
N TYR A 52 -6.75 1.98 -0.58
CA TYR A 52 -5.99 1.15 0.34
C TYR A 52 -4.50 1.42 0.16
N ALA A 53 -3.75 1.52 1.26
CA ALA A 53 -2.30 1.55 1.24
C ALA A 53 -1.74 0.44 2.13
N LEU A 54 -0.96 -0.46 1.55
CA LEU A 54 -0.34 -1.58 2.26
C LEU A 54 1.12 -1.26 2.56
N ASP A 55 1.56 -1.53 3.79
CA ASP A 55 2.98 -1.67 4.08
C ASP A 55 3.56 -2.86 3.32
N GLN A 56 4.76 -2.70 2.77
CA GLN A 56 5.55 -3.85 2.33
C GLN A 56 5.99 -4.68 3.56
N ARG A 57 6.02 -6.00 3.43
CA ARG A 57 6.56 -6.89 4.47
C ARG A 57 8.02 -6.52 4.72
N PHE A 58 8.45 -6.56 5.98
CA PHE A 58 9.82 -6.21 6.43
C PHE A 58 10.15 -4.71 6.45
N TYR A 59 9.21 -3.84 6.07
CA TYR A 59 9.35 -2.39 6.11
C TYR A 59 8.26 -1.74 6.99
N GLY A 60 8.51 -0.51 7.42
CA GLY A 60 7.63 0.20 8.37
C GLY A 60 7.42 -0.58 9.66
N ASP A 61 6.15 -0.62 10.13
CA ASP A 61 5.71 -1.38 11.31
C ASP A 61 5.32 -2.82 10.97
N SER A 62 5.38 -3.21 9.70
CA SER A 62 5.05 -4.55 9.22
C SER A 62 6.26 -5.48 9.27
N ARG A 63 6.82 -5.66 10.47
CA ARG A 63 7.97 -6.51 10.75
C ARG A 63 7.53 -7.83 11.40
N PRO A 64 7.69 -8.98 10.74
CA PRO A 64 7.30 -10.28 11.30
C PRO A 64 8.27 -10.82 12.36
N THR A 65 9.45 -10.20 12.54
CA THR A 65 10.45 -10.56 13.56
C THR A 65 11.04 -9.30 14.19
N GLU A 66 11.34 -9.33 15.50
CA GLU A 66 11.98 -8.21 16.23
C GLU A 66 13.45 -8.01 15.80
N ASP A 67 14.11 -9.09 15.37
CA ASP A 67 15.48 -9.08 14.88
C ASP A 67 15.55 -8.68 13.39
N THR A 68 16.36 -7.66 13.11
CA THR A 68 16.57 -7.07 11.78
C THR A 68 17.79 -7.62 11.05
N SER A 69 18.48 -8.64 11.58
CA SER A 69 19.51 -9.37 10.83
C SER A 69 18.87 -10.25 9.76
N ILE A 70 18.26 -9.63 8.75
CA ILE A 70 17.76 -10.33 7.59
C ILE A 70 18.93 -10.48 6.63
N ASP A 71 19.36 -11.72 6.39
CA ASP A 71 20.27 -12.05 5.31
C ASP A 71 19.62 -11.64 3.97
N LYS A 72 20.08 -10.52 3.42
CA LYS A 72 19.57 -9.91 2.18
C LYS A 72 19.55 -10.90 1.01
N SER A 73 20.38 -11.94 1.04
CA SER A 73 20.41 -12.99 0.02
C SER A 73 19.12 -13.82 -0.06
N ARG A 74 18.35 -13.93 1.04
CA ARG A 74 17.11 -14.71 1.07
C ARG A 74 15.91 -13.96 0.48
N ILE A 75 15.89 -12.62 0.57
CA ILE A 75 14.82 -11.78 0.01
C ILE A 75 14.84 -11.80 -1.53
N SER A 76 16.03 -11.80 -2.15
CA SER A 76 16.17 -11.91 -3.61
C SER A 76 15.53 -13.19 -4.19
N SER A 77 15.37 -14.25 -3.39
CA SER A 77 14.72 -15.49 -3.87
C SER A 77 13.19 -15.40 -3.93
N LEU A 78 12.56 -14.43 -3.25
CA LEU A 78 11.10 -14.25 -3.23
C LEU A 78 10.56 -13.53 -4.48
N ASP A 79 11.42 -12.95 -5.32
CA ASP A 79 11.06 -12.38 -6.64
C ASP A 79 10.53 -13.44 -7.63
N LYS A 80 10.57 -14.73 -7.29
CA LYS A 80 9.98 -15.83 -8.09
C LYS A 80 8.50 -16.11 -7.82
N GLN A 81 7.81 -15.37 -6.95
CA GLN A 81 6.42 -15.66 -6.57
C GLN A 81 5.36 -14.64 -7.04
N LEU A 82 5.59 -14.00 -8.18
CA LEU A 82 4.51 -13.45 -9.01
C LEU A 82 4.59 -14.11 -10.40
N LYS A 83 4.14 -15.36 -10.46
CA LYS A 83 3.70 -15.97 -11.72
C LYS A 83 2.19 -15.77 -11.81
N ILE A 84 1.79 -14.88 -12.70
CA ILE A 84 0.46 -14.85 -13.34
C ILE A 84 0.47 -15.88 -14.46
#